data_AF-A0AAJ1JEK9-F1
#
_entry.id   AF-A0AAJ1JEK9-F1
#
_cell.length_a   1.000
_cell.length_b   1.000
_cell.length_c   1.000
_cell.angle_alpha   90.00
_cell.angle_beta   90.00
_cell.angle_gamma   90.00
#
_symmetry.space_group_name_H-M   'P 1'
#
loop_
_entity.id
_entity.type
_entity.pdbx_description
1 polymer ?
#
loop_
_entity_poly.entity_id
_entity_poly.type
_entity_poly.pdbx_seq_one_letter_code
_entity_poly.pdbx_strand_id
1 'polypeptide(L)'
;MNEIRSGNYLKIEGDRYDRIFVVGDLHGCYQLLMDKLQQIDFNYETDLLISVGDLIDRGDRNVECLDLITQPWFRAVRGNHEQMAIDALFHNGDSDLWF
;
A
#
# COMPACT_ATOMS: atom_id res chain seq x y z
N MET A 1 -3.26 -13.41 14.59
CA MET A 1 -1.89 -12.89 14.43
C MET A 1 -1.83 -11.53 15.12
N ASN A 2 -0.91 -11.34 16.06
CA ASN A 2 -0.91 -10.13 16.90
C ASN A 2 0.00 -9.06 16.28
N GLU A 3 -0.58 -8.24 15.41
CA GLU A 3 0.00 -6.94 15.06
C GLU A 3 0.02 -6.06 16.33
N ILE A 4 1.20 -5.62 16.75
CA ILE A 4 1.31 -4.70 17.90
C ILE A 4 1.18 -3.27 17.36
N ARG A 5 -0.01 -2.70 17.54
CA ARG A 5 -0.27 -1.28 17.29
C ARG A 5 0.03 -0.45 18.53
N SER A 6 0.79 0.63 18.35
CA SER A 6 1.06 1.62 19.39
C SER A 6 0.82 3.01 18.81
N GLY A 7 -0.35 3.58 19.09
CA GLY A 7 -0.83 4.78 18.40
C GLY A 7 -0.94 4.54 16.89
N ASN A 8 -0.33 5.44 16.10
CA ASN A 8 -0.32 5.37 14.63
C ASN A 8 0.74 4.41 14.07
N TYR A 9 1.54 3.77 14.93
CA TYR A 9 2.62 2.89 14.50
C TYR A 9 2.18 1.42 14.53
N LEU A 10 2.44 0.72 13.43
CA LEU A 10 2.41 -0.73 13.35
C LEU A 10 3.84 -1.25 13.46
N LYS A 11 4.12 -2.11 14.44
CA LYS A 11 5.40 -2.83 14.53
C LYS A 11 5.29 -4.16 13.81
N ILE A 12 6.29 -4.46 12.98
CA ILE A 12 6.39 -5.71 12.22
C ILE A 12 7.60 -6.48 12.75
N GLU A 13 7.37 -7.74 13.12
CA GLU A 13 8.41 -8.69 13.51
C GLU A 13 9.04 -9.27 12.24
N GLY A 14 10.23 -8.77 11.87
CA GLY A 14 10.85 -9.07 10.58
C GLY A 14 11.36 -10.51 10.42
N ASP A 15 11.59 -11.22 11.52
CA ASP A 15 11.98 -12.63 11.56
C ASP A 15 10.89 -13.60 11.09
N ARG A 16 9.67 -13.11 10.89
CA ARG A 16 8.52 -13.87 10.38
C ARG A 16 8.48 -13.99 8.86
N TYR A 17 9.39 -13.32 8.15
CA TYR A 17 9.42 -13.24 6.69
C TYR A 17 10.80 -13.64 6.17
N ASP A 18 10.84 -14.28 5.00
CA ASP A 18 12.09 -14.66 4.36
C ASP A 18 12.81 -13.42 3.80
N ARG A 19 12.06 -12.56 3.11
CA ARG A 19 12.54 -11.27 2.59
C ARG A 19 11.51 -10.18 2.82
N ILE A 20 12.01 -8.96 3.04
CA ILE A 20 11.19 -7.76 3.16
C ILE A 20 11.65 -6.76 2.12
N PHE A 21 10.72 -6.32 1.29
CA PHE A 21 10.94 -5.32 0.27
C PHE A 21 10.23 -4.03 0.62
N VAL A 22 10.78 -2.90 0.16
CA VAL A 22 10.15 -1.59 0.26
C VAL A 22 9.96 -1.04 -1.15
N VAL A 23 8.77 -0.53 -1.46
CA VAL A 23 8.44 0.10 -2.73
C VAL A 23 8.03 1.55 -2.52
N GLY A 24 8.41 2.40 -3.46
CA GLY A 24 7.95 3.79 -3.54
C GLY A 24 6.48 3.89 -3.95
N ASP A 25 6.09 5.11 -4.32
CA ASP A 25 4.75 5.48 -4.75
C ASP A 25 4.29 4.57 -5.90
N LEU A 26 3.04 4.08 -5.83
CA LEU A 26 2.49 3.22 -6.88
C LEU A 26 1.64 3.99 -7.87
N HIS A 27 0.84 4.95 -7.42
CA HIS A 27 0.02 5.82 -8.28
C HIS A 27 -0.72 5.04 -9.39
N GLY A 28 -1.44 3.98 -9.03
CA GLY A 28 -2.19 3.16 -9.99
C GLY A 28 -1.33 2.35 -10.97
N CYS A 29 -0.02 2.24 -10.79
CA CYS A 29 0.89 1.41 -11.60
C CYS A 29 0.90 -0.07 -11.18
N TYR A 30 -0.28 -0.67 -10.98
CA TYR A 30 -0.43 -2.05 -10.52
C TYR A 30 0.34 -3.07 -11.38
N GLN A 31 0.21 -3.00 -12.70
CA GLN A 31 0.86 -3.97 -13.60
C GLN A 31 2.39 -3.90 -13.49
N LEU A 32 2.95 -2.69 -13.40
CA LEU A 32 4.39 -2.51 -13.21
C LEU A 32 4.87 -3.13 -11.90
N LEU A 33 4.11 -2.97 -10.81
CA LEU A 33 4.42 -3.63 -9.55
C LEU A 33 4.44 -5.15 -9.72
N MET A 34 3.39 -5.74 -10.29
CA MET A 34 3.30 -7.19 -10.48
C MET A 34 4.43 -7.74 -11.35
N ASP A 35 4.79 -7.05 -12.43
CA ASP A 35 5.91 -7.40 -13.29
C ASP A 35 7.25 -7.37 -12.53
N LYS A 36 7.42 -6.39 -11.62
CA LYS A 36 8.63 -6.28 -10.78
C LYS A 36 8.70 -7.36 -9.72
N LEU A 37 7.58 -7.70 -9.08
CA LEU A 37 7.49 -8.80 -8.13
C LEU A 37 7.81 -10.14 -8.81
N GLN A 38 7.33 -10.34 -10.05
CA GLN A 38 7.68 -11.51 -10.85
C GLN A 38 9.19 -11.55 -11.16
N GLN A 39 9.81 -10.43 -11.53
CA GLN A 39 11.24 -10.36 -11.88
C GLN A 39 12.17 -10.72 -10.71
N ILE A 40 11.73 -10.57 -9.46
CA ILE A 40 12.51 -10.87 -8.26
C ILE A 40 12.11 -12.20 -7.60
N ASP A 41 11.27 -12.99 -8.28
CA ASP A 41 10.67 -14.22 -7.78
C ASP A 41 10.04 -14.02 -6.39
N PHE A 42 9.22 -12.98 -6.21
CA PHE A 42 8.57 -12.67 -4.94
C PHE A 42 7.65 -13.81 -4.50
N ASN A 43 7.80 -14.25 -3.25
CA ASN A 43 7.00 -15.31 -2.65
C ASN A 43 5.86 -14.71 -1.81
N TYR A 44 4.64 -14.78 -2.32
CA TYR A 44 3.45 -14.25 -1.66
C TYR A 44 3.05 -14.95 -0.34
N GLU A 45 3.67 -16.09 -0.02
CA GLU A 45 3.42 -16.81 1.23
C GLU A 45 4.43 -16.45 2.33
N THR A 46 5.67 -16.09 1.97
CA THR A 46 6.76 -15.90 2.95
C THR A 46 7.46 -14.55 2.88
N ASP A 47 7.32 -13.79 1.79
CA ASP A 47 7.87 -12.45 1.66
C ASP A 47 6.86 -11.38 2.10
N LEU A 48 7.38 -10.20 2.45
CA LEU A 48 6.61 -9.01 2.75
C LEU A 48 6.98 -7.87 1.80
N LEU A 49 5.97 -7.18 1.27
CA LEU A 49 6.14 -5.91 0.58
C LEU A 49 5.57 -4.78 1.43
N ILE A 50 6.38 -3.75 1.69
CA ILE A 50 6.00 -2.53 2.38
C ILE A 50 5.98 -1.36 1.39
N SER A 51 4.83 -0.72 1.20
CA SER A 51 4.70 0.51 0.42
C SER A 51 4.83 1.75 1.30
N VAL A 52 5.45 2.80 0.75
CA VAL A 52 5.53 4.14 1.37
C VAL A 52 4.23 4.95 1.24
N GLY A 53 3.17 4.40 0.64
CA GLY A 53 1.89 5.08 0.41
C GLY A 53 1.70 5.49 -1.05
N ASP A 54 0.77 6.40 -1.30
CA ASP A 54 0.43 6.94 -2.62
C ASP A 54 0.15 5.80 -3.63
N LEU A 55 -0.84 4.98 -3.25
CA LEU A 55 -1.30 3.83 -4.02
C LEU A 55 -2.19 4.25 -5.18
N ILE A 56 -2.95 5.33 -5.00
CA ILE A 56 -3.95 5.84 -5.95
C ILE A 56 -3.50 7.15 -6.61
N ASP A 57 -4.36 7.63 -7.52
CA ASP A 57 -4.18 8.77 -8.41
C ASP A 57 -3.11 8.60 -9.49
N ARG A 58 -3.16 9.48 -10.50
CA ARG A 58 -2.26 9.59 -11.68
C ARG A 58 -2.30 8.43 -12.68
N GLY A 59 -2.34 7.18 -12.23
CA GLY A 59 -2.37 5.99 -13.09
C GLY A 59 -3.75 5.40 -13.31
N ASP A 60 -3.79 4.26 -14.00
CA ASP A 60 -5.04 3.67 -14.51
C ASP A 60 -5.63 2.57 -13.62
N ARG A 61 -4.84 1.97 -12.73
CA ARG A 61 -5.21 0.78 -11.94
C ARG A 61 -5.29 1.07 -10.44
N ASN A 62 -5.95 2.18 -10.10
CA ASN A 62 -6.02 2.69 -8.72
C ASN A 62 -6.75 1.73 -7.78
N VAL A 63 -7.86 1.13 -8.23
CA VAL A 63 -8.64 0.19 -7.44
C VAL A 63 -7.80 -1.06 -7.13
N GLU A 64 -7.11 -1.59 -8.13
CA GLU A 64 -6.23 -2.74 -7.96
C GLU A 64 -5.06 -2.44 -7.02
N CYS A 65 -4.48 -1.24 -7.08
CA CYS A 65 -3.46 -0.80 -6.13
C CYS A 65 -4.01 -0.65 -4.70
N LEU A 66 -5.23 -0.13 -4.53
CA LEU A 66 -5.84 0.02 -3.22
C LEU A 66 -6.21 -1.35 -2.61
N ASP A 67 -6.68 -2.29 -3.43
CA ASP A 67 -7.01 -3.66 -3.01
C ASP A 67 -5.80 -4.42 -2.43
N LEU A 68 -4.57 -4.02 -2.76
CA LEU A 68 -3.35 -4.60 -2.19
C LEU A 68 -3.32 -4.54 -0.66
N ILE A 69 -3.92 -3.52 -0.03
CA ILE A 69 -3.91 -3.39 1.44
C ILE A 69 -4.67 -4.52 2.16
N THR A 70 -5.49 -5.27 1.42
CA THR A 70 -6.22 -6.45 1.92
C THR A 70 -5.38 -7.72 1.92
N GLN A 71 -4.22 -7.69 1.26
CA GLN A 71 -3.38 -8.87 1.06
C GLN A 71 -2.46 -9.12 2.27
N PRO A 72 -2.29 -10.40 2.72
CA PRO A 72 -1.45 -10.71 3.87
C PRO A 72 0.02 -10.32 3.70
N TRP A 73 0.53 -10.39 2.47
CA TRP A 73 1.92 -10.12 2.08
C TRP A 73 2.20 -8.64 1.80
N PHE A 74 1.21 -7.75 1.96
CA PHE A 74 1.35 -6.33 1.66
C PHE A 74 1.04 -5.47 2.88
N ARG A 75 1.86 -4.45 3.14
CA ARG A 75 1.59 -3.40 4.11
C ARG A 75 1.89 -2.05 3.48
N ALA A 76 1.14 -1.02 3.84
CA ALA A 76 1.40 0.34 3.40
C ALA A 76 1.31 1.29 4.59
N VAL A 77 2.12 2.33 4.56
CA VAL A 77 1.83 3.55 5.33
C VAL A 77 0.86 4.42 4.52
N ARG A 78 0.14 5.32 5.19
CA ARG A 78 -0.79 6.24 4.51
C ARG A 78 -0.01 7.34 3.81
N GLY A 79 -0.20 7.50 2.51
CA GLY A 79 0.31 8.62 1.72
C GLY A 79 -0.62 9.84 1.77
N ASN A 80 -0.17 10.97 1.21
CA ASN A 80 -1.00 12.18 1.14
C ASN A 80 -2.14 12.01 0.14
N HIS A 81 -1.98 11.21 -0.91
CA HIS A 81 -3.05 10.94 -1.86
C HIS A 81 -4.21 10.16 -1.22
N GLU A 82 -3.90 9.15 -0.39
CA GLU A 82 -4.94 8.49 0.41
C GLU A 82 -5.59 9.43 1.42
N GLN A 83 -4.83 10.35 2.02
CA GLN A 83 -5.37 11.30 2.99
C GLN A 83 -6.34 12.29 2.32
N MET A 84 -6.01 12.83 1.15
CA MET A 84 -6.89 13.70 0.36
C MET A 84 -8.20 12.98 -0.04
N ALA A 85 -8.09 11.73 -0.49
CA ALA A 85 -9.26 10.91 -0.83
C ALA A 85 -10.18 10.66 0.38
N ILE A 86 -9.59 10.34 1.53
CA ILE A 86 -10.29 10.19 2.80
C ILE A 86 -10.98 11.50 3.19
N ASP A 87 -10.28 12.63 3.12
CA ASP A 87 -10.81 13.93 3.50
C ASP A 87 -11.98 14.33 2.59
N ALA A 88 -11.83 14.22 1.28
CA ALA A 88 -12.93 14.47 0.33
C ALA A 88 -14.16 13.61 0.64
N LEU A 89 -13.97 12.31 0.91
CA LEU A 89 -15.07 11.40 1.23
C LEU A 89 -15.80 11.81 2.54
N PHE A 90 -15.06 12.17 3.58
CA PHE A 90 -15.64 12.52 4.88
C PHE A 90 -16.17 13.96 4.97
N HIS A 91 -15.78 14.86 4.06
CA HIS A 91 -16.31 16.22 3.96
C HIS A 91 -17.42 16.30 2.90
N ASN A 92 -18.46 15.47 3.04
CA ASN A 92 -19.63 15.42 2.14
C ASN A 92 -19.32 15.15 0.66
N GLY A 93 -18.20 14.49 0.36
CA GLY A 93 -17.77 14.28 -1.03
C GLY A 93 -17.25 15.56 -1.69
N ASP A 94 -16.73 16.50 -0.91
CA ASP A 94 -16.10 17.72 -1.43
C ASP A 94 -14.82 17.36 -2.20
N SER A 95 -14.95 17.27 -3.51
CA SER A 95 -13.84 16.94 -4.40
C SER A 95 -12.73 17.99 -4.35
N ASP A 96 -12.99 19.21 -3.90
CA ASP A 96 -12.00 20.30 -3.84
C ASP A 96 -10.85 19.99 -2.86
N LEU A 97 -11.05 19.04 -1.96
CA LEU A 97 -10.02 18.51 -1.05
C LEU A 97 -9.10 17.47 -1.71
N TRP A 98 -9.37 17.10 -2.97
CA TRP A 98 -8.68 16.04 -3.71
C TRP A 98 -8.17 16.54 -5.06
N PHE A 99 -7.30 17.56 -5.02
CA PHE A 99 -6.61 18.14 -6.18
C PHE A 99 -5.14 18.48 -5.89
#